data_AF-G3VEM4-F1
#
_entry.id   AF-G3VEM4-F1
#
_cell.length_a   1.000
_cell.length_b   1.000
_cell.length_c   1.000
_cell.angle_alpha   90.00
_cell.angle_beta   90.00
_cell.angle_gamma   90.00
#
_symmetry.space_group_name_H-M   'P 1'
#
loop_
_entity.id
_entity.type
_entity.pdbx_description
1 polymer ?
#
loop_
_entity_poly.entity_id
_entity_poly.type
_entity_poly.pdbx_seq_one_letter_code
_entity_poly.pdbx_strand_id
1 'polypeptide(L)'
;MDALSDAINTFTLNVFKEITEKDSSQNVFYSPLSLYCALTMVLEGAKGNTAAQIQQVLSLNKGTDVHQSFQFFLEEANKSGDQCLLRIANRLFGEKTHDFMSSFKESCQTFYLSKMEELDFANASEETRKHINKWVEEKTEGKIVELLTNGKWQNQFEKHATKERMFKINKKPVQMMFQKSTFSMTYLREVSTKILVLPYVGGQMDMVILLPDENTDLKTYFAYPGDL
;
A
#
# COMPACT_ATOMS: atom_id res chain seq x y z
N MET A 1 21.83 -10.92 -14.68
CA MET A 1 21.77 -9.64 -13.96
C MET A 1 21.11 -8.57 -14.81
N ASP A 2 21.41 -8.50 -16.12
CA ASP A 2 20.87 -7.47 -17.02
C ASP A 2 19.33 -7.43 -17.09
N ALA A 3 18.66 -8.57 -17.26
CA ALA A 3 17.19 -8.61 -17.35
C ALA A 3 16.45 -8.11 -16.09
N LEU A 4 17.03 -8.29 -14.90
CA LEU A 4 16.44 -7.79 -13.65
C LEU A 4 16.67 -6.28 -13.51
N SER A 5 17.85 -5.80 -13.89
CA SER A 5 18.16 -4.37 -13.95
C SER A 5 17.21 -3.65 -14.90
N ASP A 6 16.97 -4.19 -16.09
CA ASP A 6 16.04 -3.64 -17.07
C ASP A 6 14.60 -3.60 -16.55
N ALA A 7 14.17 -4.66 -15.86
CA ALA A 7 12.85 -4.71 -15.22
C ALA A 7 12.69 -3.65 -14.12
N ILE A 8 13.70 -3.50 -13.25
CA ILE A 8 13.71 -2.47 -12.20
C ILE A 8 13.72 -1.07 -12.81
N ASN A 9 14.50 -0.83 -13.87
CA ASN A 9 14.55 0.46 -14.56
C ASN A 9 13.22 0.79 -15.22
N THR A 10 12.59 -0.19 -15.88
CA THR A 10 11.27 -0.03 -16.51
C THR A 10 10.21 0.31 -15.45
N PHE A 11 10.17 -0.46 -14.36
CA PHE A 11 9.30 -0.17 -13.21
C PHE A 11 9.54 1.23 -12.64
N THR A 12 10.80 1.61 -12.45
CA THR A 12 11.21 2.93 -11.95
C THR A 12 10.65 4.05 -12.83
N LEU A 13 10.87 3.98 -14.15
CA LEU A 13 10.39 5.01 -15.06
C LEU A 13 8.86 5.10 -15.10
N ASN A 14 8.18 3.95 -15.04
CA ASN A 14 6.72 3.90 -14.99
C ASN A 14 6.18 4.54 -13.71
N VAL A 15 6.73 4.21 -12.54
CA VAL A 15 6.33 4.83 -11.26
C VAL A 15 6.62 6.33 -11.26
N PHE A 16 7.79 6.76 -11.76
CA PHE A 16 8.11 8.18 -11.87
C PHE A 16 7.08 8.93 -12.72
N LYS A 17 6.76 8.38 -13.89
CA LYS A 17 5.74 8.94 -14.79
C LYS A 17 4.41 9.11 -14.07
N GLU A 18 3.90 8.05 -13.44
CA GLU A 18 2.64 8.09 -12.68
C GLU A 18 2.62 9.11 -11.53
N ILE A 19 3.76 9.32 -10.84
CA ILE A 19 3.88 10.35 -9.80
C ILE A 19 3.83 11.75 -10.43
N THR A 20 4.58 11.97 -11.51
CA THR A 20 4.71 13.30 -12.14
C THR A 20 3.51 13.73 -12.97
N GLU A 21 2.69 12.80 -13.46
CA GLU A 21 1.49 13.10 -14.25
C GLU A 21 0.42 13.84 -13.44
N LYS A 22 0.42 13.69 -12.10
CA LYS A 22 -0.59 14.30 -11.22
C LYS A 22 -0.25 15.72 -10.80
N ASP A 23 1.03 16.04 -10.66
CA ASP A 23 1.51 17.39 -10.35
C ASP A 23 3.01 17.50 -10.69
N SER A 24 3.32 18.16 -11.80
CA SER A 24 4.70 18.37 -12.25
C SER A 24 5.39 19.57 -11.58
N SER A 25 4.73 20.27 -10.66
CA SER A 25 5.26 21.47 -10.01
C SER A 25 6.06 21.18 -8.73
N GLN A 26 6.03 19.94 -8.25
CA GLN A 26 6.64 19.55 -6.98
C GLN A 26 7.92 18.74 -7.18
N ASN A 27 8.78 18.77 -6.16
CA ASN A 27 9.95 17.90 -6.10
C ASN A 27 9.51 16.45 -5.90
N VAL A 28 10.05 15.53 -6.71
CA VAL A 28 9.80 14.10 -6.61
C VAL A 28 11.05 13.39 -6.12
N PHE A 29 10.92 12.65 -5.02
CA PHE A 29 11.95 11.79 -4.48
C PHE A 29 11.31 10.51 -3.94
N TYR A 30 11.79 9.35 -4.38
CA TYR A 30 11.31 8.04 -3.93
C TYR A 30 12.39 6.98 -4.11
N SER A 31 12.22 5.81 -3.47
CA SER A 31 13.10 4.65 -3.63
C SER A 31 12.39 3.58 -4.48
N PRO A 32 12.67 3.49 -5.79
CA PRO A 32 12.06 2.47 -6.64
C PRO A 32 12.37 1.06 -6.17
N LEU A 33 13.60 0.86 -5.67
CA LEU A 33 14.09 -0.42 -5.21
C LEU A 33 13.37 -0.92 -3.95
N SER A 34 13.03 -0.02 -3.01
CA SER A 34 12.22 -0.38 -1.85
C SER A 34 10.81 -0.81 -2.26
N LEU A 35 10.18 -0.09 -3.19
CA LEU A 35 8.85 -0.46 -3.72
C LEU A 35 8.89 -1.81 -4.45
N TYR A 36 9.91 -2.01 -5.30
CA TYR A 36 10.10 -3.27 -6.01
C TYR A 36 10.31 -4.44 -5.04
N CYS A 37 11.11 -4.25 -4.00
CA CYS A 37 11.34 -5.23 -2.94
C CYS A 37 10.03 -5.57 -2.19
N ALA A 38 9.25 -4.57 -1.80
CA ALA A 38 7.96 -4.79 -1.15
C ALA A 38 6.98 -5.59 -2.02
N LEU A 39 6.86 -5.24 -3.30
CA LEU A 39 5.98 -5.95 -4.24
C LEU A 39 6.45 -7.37 -4.55
N THR A 40 7.75 -7.62 -4.64
CA THR A 40 8.27 -8.97 -4.82
C THR A 40 8.09 -9.84 -3.56
N MET A 41 8.19 -9.28 -2.36
CA MET A 41 7.80 -9.99 -1.13
C MET A 41 6.31 -10.39 -1.15
N VAL A 42 5.44 -9.51 -1.64
CA VAL A 42 4.00 -9.83 -1.80
C VAL A 42 3.78 -10.88 -2.90
N LEU A 43 4.57 -10.83 -3.97
CA LEU A 43 4.52 -11.81 -5.07
C LEU A 43 4.80 -13.24 -4.58
N GLU A 44 5.73 -13.43 -3.64
CA GLU A 44 6.05 -14.74 -3.04
C GLU A 44 4.81 -15.42 -2.42
N GLY A 45 3.87 -14.63 -1.88
CA GLY A 45 2.62 -15.13 -1.30
C GLY A 45 1.43 -15.13 -2.27
N ALA A 46 1.55 -14.49 -3.44
CA ALA A 46 0.47 -14.31 -4.38
C ALA A 46 0.29 -15.51 -5.32
N LYS A 47 -0.93 -15.74 -5.79
CA LYS A 47 -1.25 -16.77 -6.80
C LYS A 47 -2.26 -16.25 -7.83
N GLY A 48 -2.38 -16.97 -8.94
CA GLY A 48 -3.37 -16.67 -9.98
C GLY A 48 -3.24 -15.26 -10.55
N ASN A 49 -4.37 -14.58 -10.72
CA ASN A 49 -4.40 -13.24 -11.31
C ASN A 49 -3.65 -12.20 -10.48
N THR A 50 -3.67 -12.30 -9.15
CA THR A 50 -2.92 -11.38 -8.27
C THR A 50 -1.42 -11.47 -8.55
N ALA A 51 -0.87 -12.69 -8.62
CA ALA A 51 0.54 -12.88 -8.96
C ALA A 51 0.87 -12.37 -10.37
N ALA A 52 0.00 -12.65 -11.35
CA ALA A 52 0.19 -12.22 -12.73
C ALA A 52 0.22 -10.68 -12.86
N GLN A 53 -0.68 -9.98 -12.18
CA GLN A 53 -0.72 -8.51 -12.19
C GLN A 53 0.52 -7.91 -11.53
N ILE A 54 0.97 -8.45 -10.39
CA ILE A 54 2.19 -7.98 -9.72
C ILE A 54 3.41 -8.22 -10.62
N GLN A 55 3.54 -9.40 -11.24
CA GLN A 55 4.62 -9.70 -12.18
C GLN A 55 4.64 -8.76 -13.38
N GLN A 56 3.47 -8.44 -13.93
CA GLN A 56 3.35 -7.51 -15.05
C GLN A 56 3.82 -6.10 -14.67
N VAL A 57 3.38 -5.58 -13.52
CA VAL A 57 3.79 -4.24 -13.04
C VAL A 57 5.30 -4.20 -12.81
N LEU A 58 5.87 -5.25 -12.21
CA LEU A 58 7.30 -5.38 -11.97
C LEU A 58 8.12 -5.67 -13.23
N SER A 59 7.47 -5.79 -14.40
CA SER A 59 8.11 -6.14 -15.67
C SER A 59 8.94 -7.43 -15.59
N LEU A 60 8.47 -8.40 -14.79
CA LEU A 60 9.16 -9.67 -14.60
C LEU A 60 8.83 -10.65 -15.73
N ASN A 61 9.88 -11.11 -16.41
CA ASN A 61 9.77 -12.19 -17.39
C ASN A 61 9.53 -13.54 -16.70
N LYS A 62 8.82 -14.44 -17.38
CA LYS A 62 8.63 -15.82 -16.90
C LYS A 62 10.00 -16.50 -16.76
N GLY A 63 10.27 -17.05 -15.58
CA GLY A 63 11.51 -17.78 -15.27
C GLY A 63 12.62 -16.94 -14.61
N THR A 64 12.42 -15.64 -14.40
CA THR A 64 13.35 -14.83 -13.60
C THR A 64 13.21 -15.20 -12.12
N ASP A 65 14.28 -15.74 -11.52
CA ASP A 65 14.36 -15.92 -10.07
C ASP A 65 14.68 -14.58 -9.39
N VAL A 66 13.63 -13.79 -9.23
CA VAL A 66 13.70 -12.46 -8.61
C VAL A 66 14.05 -12.55 -7.13
N HIS A 67 13.58 -13.59 -6.43
CA HIS A 67 13.73 -13.73 -4.99
C HIS A 67 15.19 -13.97 -4.60
N GLN A 68 15.87 -14.92 -5.27
CA GLN A 68 17.28 -15.18 -5.02
C GLN A 68 18.17 -13.99 -5.43
N SER A 69 17.80 -13.29 -6.50
CA SER A 69 18.50 -12.08 -6.92
C SER A 69 18.42 -10.97 -5.87
N PHE A 70 17.24 -10.77 -5.26
CA PHE A 70 17.06 -9.81 -4.16
C PHE A 70 17.79 -10.22 -2.89
N GLN A 71 17.89 -11.51 -2.59
CA GLN A 71 18.68 -11.99 -1.46
C GLN A 71 20.12 -11.51 -1.57
N PHE A 72 20.79 -11.84 -2.68
CA PHE A 72 22.17 -11.45 -2.91
C PHE A 72 22.34 -9.93 -2.87
N PHE A 73 21.44 -9.21 -3.52
CA PHE A 73 21.48 -7.75 -3.56
C PHE A 73 21.34 -7.12 -2.16
N LEU A 74 20.39 -7.57 -1.34
CA LEU A 74 20.14 -7.02 -0.01
C LEU A 74 21.25 -7.38 0.98
N GLU A 75 21.84 -8.58 0.85
CA GLU A 75 23.02 -8.97 1.62
C GLU A 75 24.23 -8.08 1.29
N GLU A 76 24.42 -7.72 0.01
CA GLU A 76 25.51 -6.84 -0.40
C GLU A 76 25.25 -5.38 -0.01
N ALA A 77 24.05 -4.86 -0.29
CA ALA A 77 23.69 -3.46 -0.05
C ALA A 77 23.64 -3.09 1.44
N ASN A 78 23.35 -4.04 2.32
CA ASN A 78 23.35 -3.81 3.77
C ASN A 78 24.71 -4.04 4.44
N LYS A 79 25.74 -4.49 3.71
CA LYS A 79 27.12 -4.47 4.23
C LYS A 79 27.54 -3.02 4.45
N SER A 80 27.93 -2.69 5.67
CA SER A 80 28.46 -1.36 5.98
C SER A 80 29.80 -1.17 5.26
N GLY A 81 29.85 -0.26 4.30
CA GLY A 81 31.10 0.22 3.71
C GLY A 81 31.62 1.45 4.45
N ASP A 82 32.93 1.61 4.54
CA ASP A 82 33.58 2.69 5.32
C ASP A 82 33.25 4.12 4.81
N GLN A 83 32.70 4.25 3.60
CA GLN A 83 32.46 5.53 2.93
C GLN A 83 30.98 5.87 2.68
N CYS A 84 30.06 4.90 2.79
CA CYS A 84 28.65 5.11 2.51
C CYS A 84 27.76 4.22 3.38
N LEU A 85 26.88 4.86 4.13
CA LEU A 85 25.87 4.19 4.93
C LEU A 85 24.60 4.02 4.10
N LEU A 86 24.43 2.86 3.48
CA LEU A 86 23.20 2.46 2.82
C LEU A 86 22.41 1.52 3.74
N ARG A 87 21.13 1.82 3.93
CA ARG A 87 20.20 1.00 4.72
C ARG A 87 18.96 0.72 3.90
N ILE A 88 18.72 -0.56 3.63
CA ILE A 88 17.50 -1.03 2.97
C ILE A 88 16.76 -1.89 3.98
N ALA A 89 15.64 -1.37 4.48
CA ALA A 89 14.76 -2.06 5.41
C ALA A 89 13.34 -2.08 4.86
N ASN A 90 12.85 -3.27 4.54
CA ASN A 90 11.45 -3.51 4.17
C ASN A 90 10.87 -4.52 5.16
N ARG A 91 9.60 -4.37 5.54
CA ARG A 91 8.91 -5.30 6.44
C ARG A 91 7.45 -5.47 6.05
N LEU A 92 6.97 -6.70 6.14
CA LEU A 92 5.55 -7.02 6.08
C LEU A 92 5.01 -7.13 7.51
N PHE A 93 3.88 -6.46 7.74
CA PHE A 93 3.12 -6.56 8.98
C PHE A 93 1.76 -7.20 8.66
N GLY A 94 1.46 -8.31 9.31
CA GLY A 94 0.20 -9.04 9.14
C GLY A 94 -0.69 -8.92 10.37
N GLU A 95 -2.01 -9.02 10.20
CA GLU A 95 -2.93 -9.12 11.32
C GLU A 95 -2.79 -10.48 12.02
N LYS A 96 -2.55 -10.48 13.32
CA LYS A 96 -2.28 -11.69 14.12
C LYS A 96 -3.42 -12.69 14.15
N THR A 97 -4.65 -12.28 13.83
CA THR A 97 -5.80 -13.21 13.76
C THR A 97 -5.80 -14.05 12.48
N HIS A 98 -4.89 -13.79 11.54
CA HIS A 98 -4.77 -14.54 10.30
C HIS A 98 -3.60 -15.52 10.37
N ASP A 99 -3.84 -16.75 9.93
CA ASP A 99 -2.81 -17.77 9.86
C ASP A 99 -1.96 -17.59 8.60
N PHE A 100 -0.70 -17.21 8.79
CA PHE A 100 0.29 -17.11 7.71
C PHE A 100 1.12 -18.39 7.62
N MET A 101 1.27 -18.92 6.40
CA MET A 101 2.06 -20.13 6.13
C MET A 101 3.50 -19.95 6.61
N SER A 102 4.03 -20.93 7.35
CA SER A 102 5.41 -20.90 7.84
C SER A 102 6.42 -20.78 6.70
N SER A 103 6.20 -21.49 5.59
CA SER A 103 7.05 -21.42 4.40
C SER A 103 7.13 -20.01 3.82
N PHE A 104 6.03 -19.24 3.83
CA PHE A 104 6.03 -17.86 3.37
C PHE A 104 6.86 -16.96 4.28
N LYS A 105 6.72 -17.10 5.60
CA LYS A 105 7.53 -16.36 6.59
C LYS A 105 9.02 -16.67 6.44
N GLU A 106 9.36 -17.94 6.23
CA GLU A 106 10.72 -18.42 5.99
C GLU A 106 11.28 -17.87 4.67
N SER A 107 10.50 -17.86 3.58
CA SER A 107 10.89 -17.21 2.32
C SER A 107 11.15 -15.71 2.51
N CYS A 108 10.28 -14.98 3.22
CA CYS A 108 10.50 -13.55 3.52
C CYS A 108 11.80 -13.32 4.28
N GLN A 109 12.08 -14.14 5.29
CA GLN A 109 13.30 -14.03 6.08
C GLN A 109 14.55 -14.37 5.25
N THR A 110 14.48 -15.42 4.43
CA THR A 110 15.60 -15.91 3.62
C THR A 110 15.92 -14.95 2.49
N PHE A 111 14.94 -14.60 1.65
CA PHE A 111 15.19 -13.82 0.44
C PHE A 111 15.26 -12.31 0.65
N TYR A 112 14.66 -11.81 1.73
CA TYR A 112 14.51 -10.37 1.93
C TYR A 112 15.11 -9.85 3.22
N LEU A 113 15.77 -10.73 4.00
CA LEU A 113 16.30 -10.42 5.33
C LEU A 113 15.23 -9.79 6.25
N SER A 114 13.96 -10.13 5.98
CA SER A 114 12.81 -9.46 6.57
C SER A 114 11.89 -10.47 7.25
N LYS A 115 11.88 -10.40 8.58
CA LYS A 115 10.89 -11.14 9.35
C LYS A 115 9.54 -10.46 9.21
N MET A 116 8.56 -11.22 8.71
CA MET A 116 7.15 -10.85 8.81
C MET A 116 6.74 -10.80 10.28
N GLU A 117 6.10 -9.72 10.68
CA GLU A 117 5.65 -9.51 12.05
C GLU A 117 4.12 -9.51 12.10
N GLU A 118 3.56 -10.22 13.08
CA GLU A 118 2.11 -10.30 13.30
C GLU A 118 1.72 -9.33 14.42
N LEU A 119 0.83 -8.40 14.09
CA LEU A 119 0.39 -7.32 14.98
C LEU A 119 -1.14 -7.33 15.13
N ASP A 120 -1.64 -6.66 16.16
CA ASP A 120 -3.07 -6.58 16.46
C ASP A 120 -3.66 -5.27 15.91
N PHE A 121 -3.84 -5.19 14.60
CA PHE A 121 -4.49 -4.04 13.97
C PHE A 121 -5.97 -3.96 14.36
N ALA A 122 -6.63 -5.10 14.57
CA ALA A 122 -8.05 -5.15 14.88
C ALA A 122 -8.41 -4.54 16.24
N ASN A 123 -7.61 -4.84 17.28
CA ASN A 123 -7.95 -4.44 18.66
C ASN A 123 -6.98 -3.40 19.25
N ALA A 124 -5.78 -3.24 18.70
CA ALA A 124 -4.74 -2.35 19.20
C ALA A 124 -4.10 -1.50 18.09
N SER A 125 -4.94 -0.87 17.25
CA SER A 125 -4.52 -0.14 16.06
C SER A 125 -3.56 1.03 16.35
N GLU A 126 -3.78 1.80 17.43
CA GLU A 126 -2.90 2.92 17.78
C GLU A 126 -1.55 2.46 18.34
N GLU A 127 -1.54 1.42 19.16
CA GLU A 127 -0.32 0.79 19.66
C GLU A 127 0.47 0.18 18.49
N THR A 128 -0.22 -0.50 17.58
CA THR A 128 0.35 -1.07 16.35
C THR A 128 0.94 0.02 15.45
N ARG A 129 0.24 1.14 15.25
CA ARG A 129 0.74 2.30 14.50
C ARG A 129 2.03 2.86 15.12
N LYS A 130 2.04 3.07 16.44
CA LYS A 130 3.22 3.55 17.18
C LYS A 130 4.39 2.56 17.07
N HIS A 131 4.11 1.27 17.15
CA HIS A 131 5.12 0.22 17.00
C HIS A 131 5.77 0.25 15.62
N ILE A 132 4.97 0.34 14.56
CA ILE A 132 5.48 0.44 13.18
C ILE A 132 6.30 1.72 13.01
N ASN A 133 5.81 2.87 13.46
CA ASN A 133 6.58 4.14 13.38
C ASN A 133 7.91 4.05 14.11
N LYS A 134 7.91 3.50 15.33
CA LYS A 134 9.14 3.31 16.11
C LYS A 134 10.13 2.40 15.40
N TRP A 135 9.65 1.30 14.83
CA TRP A 135 10.51 0.40 14.04
C TRP A 135 11.12 1.12 12.82
N VAL A 136 10.33 1.92 12.09
CA VAL A 136 10.82 2.72 10.95
C VAL A 136 11.84 3.75 11.40
N GLU A 137 11.57 4.46 12.49
CA GLU A 137 12.46 5.46 13.07
C GLU A 137 13.81 4.84 13.44
N GLU A 138 13.79 3.70 14.15
CA GLU A 138 15.00 2.95 14.52
C GLU A 138 15.79 2.49 13.28
N LYS A 139 15.11 1.98 12.24
CA LYS A 139 15.76 1.50 11.01
C LYS A 139 16.29 2.62 10.12
N THR A 140 15.79 3.83 10.30
CA THR A 140 16.23 5.01 9.54
C THR A 140 17.11 5.95 10.36
N GLU A 141 17.57 5.51 11.54
CA GLU A 141 18.41 6.29 12.45
C GLU A 141 17.79 7.65 12.80
N GLY A 142 16.48 7.65 13.05
CA GLY A 142 15.72 8.84 13.43
C GLY A 142 15.33 9.76 12.26
N LYS A 143 15.65 9.41 11.00
CA LYS A 143 15.35 10.26 9.83
C LYS A 143 13.88 10.23 9.44
N ILE A 144 13.19 9.11 9.63
CA ILE A 144 11.75 8.96 9.37
C ILE A 144 11.05 8.65 10.68
N VAL A 145 10.53 9.69 11.34
CA VAL A 145 9.96 9.59 12.70
C VAL A 145 8.48 9.14 12.68
N GLU A 146 7.67 9.71 11.79
CA GLU A 146 6.24 9.38 11.69
C GLU A 146 5.87 9.01 10.25
N LEU A 147 6.04 7.73 9.91
CA LEU A 147 5.67 7.20 8.60
C LEU A 147 4.14 7.08 8.46
N LEU A 148 3.51 6.44 9.45
CA LEU A 148 2.07 6.29 9.56
C LEU A 148 1.52 7.41 10.42
N THR A 149 1.01 8.46 9.77
CA THR A 149 0.36 9.58 10.45
C THR A 149 -0.94 9.12 11.12
N ASN A 150 -1.29 9.76 12.23
CA ASN A 150 -2.62 9.57 12.79
C ASN A 150 -3.62 10.33 11.90
N GLY A 151 -4.22 9.60 10.96
CA GLY A 151 -5.26 10.10 10.08
C GLY A 151 -6.51 10.47 10.87
N LYS A 152 -6.51 11.67 11.46
CA LYS A 152 -7.68 12.24 12.13
C LYS A 152 -8.55 12.92 11.10
N TRP A 153 -9.82 12.53 11.02
CA TRP A 153 -10.80 13.32 10.28
C TRP A 153 -10.82 14.75 10.80
N GLN A 154 -10.90 15.73 9.89
CA GLN A 154 -11.15 17.11 10.26
C GLN A 154 -12.46 17.23 11.04
N ASN A 155 -13.48 16.47 10.60
CA ASN A 155 -14.75 16.27 11.32
C ASN A 155 -14.86 14.81 11.76
N GLN A 156 -14.59 14.55 13.04
CA GLN A 156 -14.57 13.19 13.62
C GLN A 156 -15.96 12.56 13.70
N PHE A 157 -16.03 11.26 13.46
CA PHE A 157 -17.24 10.47 13.71
C PHE A 157 -17.39 10.22 15.20
N GLU A 158 -18.57 10.51 15.75
CA GLU A 158 -18.85 10.24 17.15
C GLU A 158 -19.03 8.73 17.36
N LYS A 159 -18.25 8.14 18.28
CA LYS A 159 -18.24 6.68 18.50
C LYS A 159 -19.63 6.09 18.79
N HIS A 160 -20.50 6.83 19.48
CA HIS A 160 -21.85 6.38 19.84
C HIS A 160 -22.84 6.41 18.65
N ALA A 161 -22.50 7.11 17.57
CA ALA A 161 -23.27 7.13 16.33
C ALA A 161 -22.93 5.95 15.42
N THR A 162 -21.79 5.28 15.64
CA THR A 162 -21.40 4.06 14.93
C THR A 162 -22.29 2.89 15.34
N LYS A 163 -22.90 2.23 14.35
CA LYS A 163 -23.83 1.11 14.58
C LYS A 163 -23.59 -0.01 13.58
N GLU A 164 -23.86 -1.23 14.00
CA GLU A 164 -23.86 -2.37 13.08
C GLU A 164 -24.95 -2.19 12.00
N ARG A 165 -24.54 -2.38 10.73
CA ARG A 165 -25.40 -2.32 9.55
C ARG A 165 -24.99 -3.41 8.57
N MET A 166 -25.94 -3.90 7.78
CA MET A 166 -25.66 -4.89 6.74
C MET A 166 -25.05 -4.20 5.51
N PHE A 167 -23.89 -4.68 5.07
CA PHE A 167 -23.28 -4.20 3.83
C PHE A 167 -23.86 -4.92 2.61
N LYS A 168 -24.27 -4.17 1.58
CA LYS A 168 -25.14 -4.67 0.48
C LYS A 168 -24.52 -5.83 -0.32
N ILE A 169 -23.21 -5.78 -0.59
CA ILE A 169 -22.54 -6.71 -1.51
C ILE A 169 -22.49 -8.14 -0.96
N ASN A 170 -22.10 -8.30 0.30
CA ASN A 170 -21.84 -9.61 0.91
C ASN A 170 -22.84 -9.96 2.02
N LYS A 171 -23.81 -9.07 2.30
CA LYS A 171 -24.76 -9.16 3.42
C LYS A 171 -24.03 -9.44 4.75
N LYS A 172 -22.79 -8.96 4.91
CA LYS A 172 -22.05 -9.08 6.17
C LYS A 172 -22.35 -7.88 7.07
N PRO A 173 -22.48 -8.08 8.39
CA PRO A 173 -22.55 -6.98 9.33
C PRO A 173 -21.22 -6.21 9.34
N VAL A 174 -21.31 -4.88 9.29
CA VAL A 174 -20.17 -3.96 9.41
C VAL A 174 -20.50 -2.85 10.40
N GLN A 175 -19.50 -2.33 11.09
CA GLN A 175 -19.64 -1.14 11.95
C GLN A 175 -19.71 0.11 11.08
N MET A 176 -20.92 0.62 10.85
CA MET A 176 -21.17 1.77 9.99
C MET A 176 -21.06 3.05 10.81
N MET A 177 -20.05 3.87 10.50
CA MET A 177 -19.88 5.19 11.11
C MET A 177 -20.93 6.17 10.56
N PHE A 178 -21.40 7.10 11.38
CA PHE A 178 -22.38 8.11 10.98
C PHE A 178 -22.02 9.49 11.54
N GLN A 179 -22.15 10.52 10.71
CA GLN A 179 -22.07 11.91 11.14
C GLN A 179 -22.91 12.80 10.21
N LYS A 180 -23.19 14.02 10.65
CA LYS A 180 -23.83 15.06 9.84
C LYS A 180 -23.01 16.35 9.96
N SER A 181 -22.40 16.76 8.86
CA SER A 181 -21.61 18.00 8.77
C SER A 181 -21.64 18.53 7.33
N THR A 182 -20.98 19.65 7.08
CA THR A 182 -20.78 20.20 5.74
C THR A 182 -19.54 19.57 5.09
N PHE A 183 -19.71 19.00 3.91
CA PHE A 183 -18.65 18.36 3.14
C PHE A 183 -18.69 18.80 1.68
N SER A 184 -17.54 18.78 1.03
CA SER A 184 -17.46 18.89 -0.43
C SER A 184 -18.04 17.62 -1.04
N MET A 185 -19.12 17.77 -1.79
CA MET A 185 -19.84 16.68 -2.43
C MET A 185 -20.27 17.11 -3.83
N THR A 186 -20.16 16.20 -4.80
CA THR A 186 -20.67 16.41 -6.16
C THR A 186 -21.30 15.13 -6.70
N TYR A 187 -21.99 15.23 -7.82
CA TYR A 187 -22.58 14.10 -8.53
C TYR A 187 -22.13 14.11 -9.99
N LEU A 188 -21.47 13.04 -10.41
CA LEU A 188 -21.09 12.81 -11.81
C LEU A 188 -22.23 12.07 -12.50
N ARG A 189 -22.91 12.75 -13.42
CA ARG A 189 -24.08 12.21 -14.13
C ARG A 189 -23.68 11.15 -15.15
N GLU A 190 -22.52 11.34 -15.78
CA GLU A 190 -21.96 10.49 -16.83
C GLU A 190 -21.79 9.04 -16.35
N VAL A 191 -21.45 8.88 -15.08
CA VAL A 191 -21.22 7.58 -14.42
C VAL A 191 -22.19 7.32 -13.27
N SER A 192 -23.25 8.13 -13.13
CA SER A 192 -24.28 7.98 -12.08
C SER A 192 -23.69 7.76 -10.67
N THR A 193 -22.84 8.69 -10.22
CA THR A 193 -22.00 8.52 -9.02
C THR A 193 -22.00 9.74 -8.13
N LYS A 194 -22.19 9.53 -6.82
CA LYS A 194 -21.94 10.55 -5.79
C LYS A 194 -20.49 10.52 -5.38
N ILE A 195 -19.84 11.69 -5.37
CA ILE A 195 -18.49 11.86 -4.86
C ILE A 195 -18.57 12.65 -3.57
N LEU A 196 -17.99 12.10 -2.50
CA LEU A 196 -17.87 12.75 -1.20
C LEU A 196 -16.39 12.87 -0.85
N VAL A 197 -15.97 14.07 -0.44
CA VAL A 197 -14.62 14.34 0.02
C VAL A 197 -14.63 14.52 1.54
N LEU A 198 -13.84 13.69 2.23
CA LEU A 198 -13.67 13.72 3.67
C LEU A 198 -12.25 14.17 4.00
N PRO A 199 -12.06 15.43 4.46
CA PRO A 199 -10.74 15.94 4.77
C PRO A 199 -10.18 15.38 6.07
N TYR A 200 -8.88 15.16 6.09
CA TYR A 200 -8.12 14.92 7.32
C TYR A 200 -7.69 16.24 7.95
N VAL A 201 -7.41 16.21 9.26
CA VAL A 201 -6.84 17.34 10.01
C VAL A 201 -5.53 17.77 9.34
N GLY A 202 -5.37 19.08 9.15
CA GLY A 202 -4.18 19.67 8.53
C GLY A 202 -4.31 19.92 7.03
N GLY A 203 -5.37 19.43 6.37
CA GLY A 203 -5.70 19.79 4.98
C GLY A 203 -4.73 19.29 3.90
N GLN A 204 -3.81 18.39 4.26
CA GLN A 204 -2.81 17.81 3.35
C GLN A 204 -3.31 16.54 2.64
N MET A 205 -4.35 15.90 3.18
CA MET A 205 -4.91 14.66 2.67
C MET A 205 -6.42 14.70 2.78
N ASP A 206 -7.09 14.17 1.75
CA ASP A 206 -8.53 13.95 1.72
C ASP A 206 -8.83 12.50 1.34
N MET A 207 -9.83 11.89 1.96
CA MET A 207 -10.42 10.66 1.46
C MET A 207 -11.54 11.01 0.47
N VAL A 208 -11.43 10.53 -0.76
CA VAL A 208 -12.48 10.68 -1.78
C VAL A 208 -13.25 9.37 -1.89
N ILE A 209 -14.55 9.43 -1.61
CA ILE A 209 -15.48 8.29 -1.71
C ILE A 209 -16.30 8.47 -2.97
N LEU A 210 -16.16 7.54 -3.91
CA LEU A 210 -17.03 7.40 -5.07
C LEU A 210 -18.09 6.36 -4.73
N LEU A 211 -19.33 6.80 -4.61
CA LEU A 211 -20.48 5.96 -4.31
C LEU A 211 -21.41 5.90 -5.54
N PRO A 212 -21.38 4.79 -6.30
CA PRO A 212 -22.29 4.56 -7.41
C PRO A 212 -23.75 4.54 -6.96
N ASP A 213 -24.66 4.92 -7.86
CA ASP A 213 -26.08 4.63 -7.67
C ASP A 213 -26.34 3.12 -7.69
N GLU A 214 -27.48 2.70 -7.13
CA GLU A 214 -27.74 1.30 -6.78
C GLU A 214 -27.64 0.29 -7.94
N ASN A 215 -27.78 0.76 -9.19
CA ASN A 215 -27.80 -0.07 -10.40
C ASN A 215 -26.54 0.10 -11.26
N THR A 216 -25.52 0.81 -10.76
CA THR A 216 -24.28 1.06 -11.50
C THR A 216 -23.21 0.02 -11.11
N ASP A 217 -22.67 -0.70 -12.11
CA ASP A 217 -21.57 -1.66 -11.88
C ASP A 217 -20.25 -0.91 -11.62
N LEU A 218 -19.49 -1.35 -10.63
CA LEU A 218 -18.15 -0.82 -10.36
C LEU A 218 -17.19 -1.03 -11.52
N LYS A 219 -17.46 -1.99 -12.42
CA LYS A 219 -16.66 -2.18 -13.64
C LYS A 219 -16.71 -0.98 -14.58
N THR A 220 -17.78 -0.19 -14.55
CA THR A 220 -17.94 1.00 -15.40
C THR A 220 -16.90 2.08 -15.10
N TYR A 221 -16.26 2.07 -13.92
CA TYR A 221 -15.18 3.00 -13.56
C TYR A 221 -13.78 2.56 -14.03
N PHE A 222 -13.61 1.29 -14.40
CA PHE A 222 -12.32 0.71 -14.75
C PHE A 222 -12.23 0.27 -16.21
N ALA A 223 -13.27 0.55 -17.02
CA ALA A 223 -13.25 0.30 -18.45
C ALA A 223 -12.29 1.29 -19.12
N TYR A 224 -11.25 0.77 -19.76
CA TYR A 224 -10.34 1.58 -20.56
C TYR A 224 -11.03 1.99 -21.87
N PRO A 225 -10.67 3.14 -22.47
CA PRO A 225 -11.15 3.49 -23.80
C PRO A 225 -10.64 2.44 -24.80
N GLY A 226 -11.50 1.48 -25.14
CA GLY A 226 -11.19 0.32 -25.97
C GLY A 226 -12.11 -0.90 -25.74
N ASP A 227 -12.83 -0.96 -24.61
CA ASP A 227 -13.69 -2.10 -24.24
C ASP A 227 -15.20 -1.91 -24.58
N LEU A 228 -15.54 -0.99 -25.50
CA LEU A 228 -16.90 -0.79 -26.04
C LEU A 228 -16.92 -0.89 -27.56
#